data_AF-A0A965QU35-F1
#
_entry.id   AF-A0A965QU35-F1
#
_cell.length_a   1.000
_cell.length_b   1.000
_cell.length_c   1.000
_cell.angle_alpha   90.00
_cell.angle_beta   90.00
_cell.angle_gamma   90.00
#
_symmetry.space_group_name_H-M   'P 1'
#
loop_
_entity.id
_entity.type
_entity.pdbx_description
1 polymer ?
#
loop_
_entity_poly.entity_id
_entity_poly.type
_entity_poly.pdbx_seq_one_letter_code
_entity_poly.pdbx_strand_id
1 'polypeptide(L)'
;FGVLFFWQIPHFMAIAWLYRRQYAAAGSKMLTVVDPSGLRAAGQSLAASLAMVPASLVLAVPSGSIRLFLAAAVAAVVYVLATIRFAVRRDDASARMLLLTSLGSLLGLLTAAVVFGSRA
;
A
#
# COMPACT_ATOMS: atom_id res chain seq x y z
N PHE A 1 -9.01 6.08 10.07
CA PHE A 1 -7.68 5.64 10.54
C PHE A 1 -7.19 4.37 9.81
N GLY A 2 -7.99 3.28 9.74
CA GLY A 2 -7.53 2.00 9.19
C GLY A 2 -6.87 2.04 7.81
N VAL A 3 -7.42 2.81 6.86
CA VAL A 3 -6.83 2.96 5.51
C VAL A 3 -5.37 3.42 5.57
N LEU A 4 -5.07 4.51 6.29
CA LEU A 4 -3.71 5.04 6.43
C LEU A 4 -2.78 4.05 7.16
N PHE A 5 -3.30 3.39 8.20
CA PHE A 5 -2.55 2.43 8.99
C PHE A 5 -2.07 1.23 8.16
N PHE A 6 -2.95 0.64 7.35
CA PHE A 6 -2.58 -0.50 6.51
C PHE A 6 -1.82 -0.08 5.26
N TRP A 7 -2.15 1.07 4.69
CA TRP A 7 -1.45 1.63 3.52
C TRP A 7 0.04 1.84 3.78
N GLN A 8 0.43 2.35 4.95
CA GLN A 8 1.82 2.72 5.18
C GLN A 8 2.78 1.52 5.16
N ILE A 9 2.31 0.31 5.42
CA ILE A 9 3.18 -0.87 5.56
C ILE A 9 3.80 -1.28 4.21
N PRO A 10 3.03 -1.59 3.12
CA PRO A 10 3.65 -1.90 1.83
C PRO A 10 4.42 -0.71 1.25
N HIS A 11 3.93 0.51 1.46
CA HIS A 11 4.60 1.74 1.06
C HIS A 11 6.00 1.86 1.69
N PHE A 12 6.10 1.72 3.01
CA PHE A 12 7.35 1.78 3.73
C PHE A 12 8.29 0.63 3.35
N MET A 13 7.77 -0.58 3.16
CA MET A 13 8.58 -1.72 2.72
C MET A 13 9.16 -1.52 1.31
N ALA A 14 8.45 -0.84 0.41
CA ALA A 14 8.98 -0.45 -0.89
C ALA A 14 10.16 0.53 -0.77
N ILE A 15 10.07 1.53 0.12
CA ILE A 15 11.16 2.47 0.41
C ILE A 15 12.34 1.71 1.04
N ALA A 16 12.07 0.91 2.07
CA ALA A 16 13.07 0.09 2.75
C ALA A 16 13.80 -0.83 1.75
N TRP A 17 13.10 -1.37 0.75
CA TRP A 17 13.71 -2.17 -0.31
C TRP A 17 14.62 -1.32 -1.20
N LEU A 18 14.10 -0.24 -1.78
CA LEU A 18 14.83 0.61 -2.71
C LEU A 18 16.11 1.20 -2.10
N TYR A 19 16.06 1.57 -0.83
CA TYR A 19 17.17 2.20 -0.12
C TYR A 19 17.93 1.24 0.81
N ARG A 20 17.74 -0.08 0.65
CA ARG A 20 18.37 -1.11 1.53
C ARG A 20 19.88 -0.98 1.63
N ARG A 21 20.56 -0.60 0.54
CA ARG A 21 22.03 -0.45 0.54
C ARG A 21 22.48 0.77 1.36
N GLN A 22 21.75 1.87 1.23
CA GLN A 22 21.98 3.09 2.01
C GLN A 22 21.69 2.84 3.49
N TYR A 23 20.61 2.14 3.81
CA TYR A 23 20.31 1.72 5.18
C TYR A 23 21.40 0.82 5.76
N ALA A 24 21.88 -0.16 5.00
CA ALA A 24 22.99 -1.02 5.42
C ALA A 24 24.28 -0.23 5.67
N ALA A 25 24.64 0.69 4.76
CA ALA A 25 25.81 1.56 4.90
C ALA A 25 25.72 2.48 6.12
N ALA A 26 24.52 2.93 6.46
CA ALA A 26 24.24 3.72 7.66
C ALA A 26 24.11 2.86 8.95
N GLY A 27 24.34 1.54 8.89
CA GLY A 27 24.18 0.63 10.03
C GLY A 27 22.73 0.43 10.50
N SER A 28 21.74 0.84 9.69
CA SER A 28 20.31 0.74 10.02
C SER A 28 19.78 -0.69 9.83
N LYS A 29 19.13 -1.22 10.87
CA LYS A 29 18.55 -2.59 10.88
C LYS A 29 17.14 -2.65 10.28
N MET A 30 16.98 -2.16 9.05
CA MET A 30 15.70 -2.27 8.33
C MET A 30 15.39 -3.73 8.00
N LEU A 31 14.11 -4.09 7.89
CA LEU A 31 13.71 -5.48 7.60
C LEU A 31 14.34 -6.03 6.32
N THR A 32 14.47 -5.18 5.30
CA THR A 32 15.10 -5.48 4.00
C THR A 32 16.64 -5.56 4.06
N VAL A 33 17.25 -5.11 5.16
CA VAL A 33 18.69 -5.26 5.43
C VAL A 33 18.94 -6.53 6.21
N VAL A 34 18.14 -6.80 7.25
CA VAL A 34 18.29 -8.00 8.10
C VAL A 34 17.76 -9.28 7.43
N ASP A 35 16.81 -9.15 6.50
CA ASP A 35 16.34 -10.20 5.61
C ASP A 35 16.51 -9.75 4.14
N PRO A 36 17.70 -9.99 3.54
CA PRO A 36 17.99 -9.61 2.16
C PRO A 36 17.12 -10.33 1.12
N SER A 37 16.48 -11.46 1.47
CA SER A 37 15.58 -12.17 0.56
C SER A 37 14.32 -11.36 0.22
N GLY A 38 13.93 -10.46 1.13
CA GLY A 38 12.71 -9.66 1.06
C GLY A 38 11.44 -10.42 1.40
N LEU A 39 11.52 -11.69 1.79
CA LEU A 39 10.34 -12.52 2.06
C LEU A 39 9.50 -11.96 3.23
N ARG A 40 10.15 -11.52 4.31
CA ARG A 40 9.43 -10.93 5.44
C ARG A 40 8.79 -9.59 5.08
N ALA A 41 9.50 -8.76 4.33
CA ALA A 41 8.96 -7.48 3.83
C ALA A 41 7.76 -7.71 2.88
N ALA A 42 7.86 -8.69 1.97
CA ALA A 42 6.79 -9.10 1.08
C ALA A 42 5.57 -9.64 1.85
N GLY A 43 5.78 -10.51 2.83
CA GLY A 43 4.71 -11.08 3.64
C GLY A 43 3.94 -10.03 4.44
N GLN A 44 4.64 -9.12 5.12
CA GLN A 44 4.01 -8.01 5.86
C GLN A 44 3.27 -7.07 4.92
N SER A 45 3.85 -6.77 3.75
CA SER A 45 3.21 -5.95 2.72
C SER A 45 1.91 -6.60 2.23
N LEU A 46 1.94 -7.90 1.89
CA LEU A 46 0.76 -8.60 1.38
C LEU A 46 -0.36 -8.64 2.42
N ALA A 47 -0.03 -9.01 3.66
CA ALA A 47 -1.01 -9.04 4.76
C ALA A 47 -1.66 -7.67 4.99
N ALA A 48 -0.86 -6.60 5.01
CA ALA A 48 -1.39 -5.24 5.18
C ALA A 48 -2.22 -4.78 3.97
N SER A 49 -1.80 -5.09 2.74
CA SER A 49 -2.57 -4.74 1.54
C SER A 49 -3.93 -5.45 1.48
N LEU A 50 -4.01 -6.70 1.95
CA LEU A 50 -5.27 -7.44 2.06
C LEU A 50 -6.16 -6.85 3.15
N ALA A 51 -5.61 -6.46 4.30
CA ALA A 51 -6.36 -5.78 5.36
C ALA A 51 -6.83 -4.37 4.95
N MET A 52 -6.14 -3.72 4.02
CA MET A 52 -6.55 -2.43 3.46
C MET A 52 -7.83 -2.54 2.61
N VAL A 53 -8.14 -3.70 2.03
CA VAL A 53 -9.36 -3.92 1.23
C VAL A 53 -10.62 -3.64 2.04
N PRO A 54 -10.93 -4.38 3.14
CA PRO A 54 -12.12 -4.08 3.93
C PRO A 54 -12.05 -2.69 4.57
N ALA A 55 -10.88 -2.20 4.98
CA ALA A 55 -10.73 -0.85 5.52
C ALA A 55 -11.15 0.25 4.52
N SER A 56 -10.83 0.07 3.24
CA SER A 56 -11.19 1.00 2.17
C SER A 56 -12.68 0.93 1.82
N LEU A 57 -13.26 -0.28 1.82
CA LEU A 57 -14.70 -0.45 1.55
C LEU A 57 -15.56 0.10 2.68
N VAL A 58 -15.19 -0.15 3.95
CA VAL A 58 -15.90 0.37 5.13
C VAL A 58 -15.91 1.90 5.13
N LEU A 59 -14.86 2.56 4.62
CA LEU A 59 -14.83 4.02 4.46
C LEU A 59 -15.98 4.54 3.58
N ALA A 60 -16.41 3.77 2.58
CA ALA A 60 -17.46 4.18 1.65
C ALA A 60 -18.88 4.00 2.22
N VAL A 61 -19.07 3.08 3.16
CA VAL A 61 -20.39 2.68 3.67
C VAL A 61 -21.23 3.84 4.21
N PRO A 62 -20.72 4.75 5.06
CA PRO A 62 -21.53 5.83 5.62
C PRO A 62 -22.08 6.81 4.59
N SER A 63 -21.42 6.94 3.43
CA SER A 63 -21.81 7.90 2.38
C SER A 63 -22.97 7.41 1.50
N GLY A 64 -23.27 6.10 1.50
CA GLY A 64 -24.19 5.49 0.52
C GLY A 64 -23.78 5.64 -0.95
N SER A 65 -22.57 6.17 -1.23
CA SER A 65 -22.16 6.57 -2.57
C SER A 65 -21.51 5.41 -3.32
N ILE A 66 -22.21 4.91 -4.36
CA ILE A 66 -21.66 3.87 -5.24
C ILE A 66 -20.35 4.30 -5.91
N ARG A 67 -20.18 5.60 -6.19
CA ARG A 67 -18.94 6.14 -6.77
C ARG A 67 -17.77 6.02 -5.80
N LEU A 68 -17.98 6.34 -4.52
CA LEU A 68 -16.96 6.17 -3.50
C LEU A 68 -16.62 4.69 -3.27
N PHE A 69 -17.65 3.83 -3.24
CA PHE A 69 -17.46 2.40 -3.10
C PHE A 69 -16.61 1.81 -4.23
N LEU A 70 -16.92 2.13 -5.49
CA LEU A 70 -16.14 1.69 -6.65
C LEU A 70 -14.72 2.25 -6.64
N ALA A 71 -14.53 3.53 -6.30
CA ALA A 71 -13.21 4.13 -6.18
C ALA A 71 -12.36 3.43 -5.12
N ALA A 72 -12.95 3.12 -3.95
CA ALA A 72 -12.30 2.36 -2.89
C ALA A 72 -11.92 0.94 -3.32
N ALA A 73 -12.83 0.24 -4.01
CA ALA A 73 -12.56 -1.10 -4.54
C ALA A 73 -11.40 -1.09 -5.55
N VAL A 74 -11.42 -0.15 -6.52
CA VAL A 74 -10.35 -0.02 -7.52
C VAL A 74 -9.02 0.31 -6.87
N ALA A 75 -8.97 1.30 -5.97
CA ALA A 75 -7.74 1.68 -5.28
C ALA A 75 -7.14 0.51 -4.49
N ALA A 76 -7.98 -0.27 -3.80
CA ALA A 76 -7.55 -1.44 -3.04
C ALA A 76 -7.05 -2.58 -3.93
N VAL A 77 -7.77 -2.92 -5.01
CA VAL A 77 -7.35 -3.97 -5.97
C VAL A 77 -6.03 -3.60 -6.62
N VAL A 78 -5.90 -2.38 -7.13
CA VAL A 78 -4.66 -1.89 -7.75
C VAL A 78 -3.48 -1.98 -6.77
N TYR A 79 -3.72 -1.64 -5.50
CA TYR A 79 -2.67 -1.70 -4.49
C TYR A 79 -2.26 -3.14 -4.12
N VAL A 80 -3.23 -4.06 -4.03
CA VAL A 80 -2.97 -5.49 -3.82
C VAL A 80 -2.21 -6.08 -5.00
N LEU A 81 -2.57 -5.77 -6.25
CA LEU A 81 -1.87 -6.27 -7.44
C LEU A 81 -0.41 -5.79 -7.48
N ALA A 82 -0.16 -4.51 -7.16
CA ALA A 82 1.20 -4.00 -7.06
C ALA A 82 1.99 -4.68 -5.94
N THR A 83 1.34 -4.95 -4.81
CA THR A 83 1.95 -5.65 -3.68
C THR A 83 2.29 -7.11 -4.03
N ILE A 84 1.39 -7.82 -4.72
CA ILE A 84 1.65 -9.18 -5.22
C ILE A 84 2.82 -9.17 -6.19
N ARG A 85 2.87 -8.20 -7.11
CA ARG A 85 3.99 -8.07 -8.06
C ARG A 85 5.33 -7.84 -7.35
N PHE A 86 5.35 -7.04 -6.28
CA PHE A 86 6.52 -6.89 -5.41
C PHE A 86 6.84 -8.20 -4.68
N ALA A 87 5.85 -8.88 -4.10
CA ALA A 87 6.06 -10.11 -3.36
C ALA A 87 6.63 -11.26 -4.20
N VAL A 88 6.21 -11.37 -5.46
CA VAL A 88 6.69 -12.40 -6.39
C VAL A 88 8.11 -12.07 -6.87
N ARG A 89 8.37 -10.82 -7.27
CA ARG A 89 9.59 -10.46 -8.00
C ARG A 89 10.69 -9.91 -7.13
N ARG A 90 10.34 -9.11 -6.11
CA ARG A 90 11.26 -8.53 -5.10
C ARG A 90 12.52 -7.97 -5.77
N ASP A 91 12.28 -7.09 -6.73
CA ASP A 91 13.31 -6.37 -7.47
C ASP A 91 13.05 -4.85 -7.36
N ASP A 92 14.05 -4.04 -7.70
CA ASP A 92 13.96 -2.58 -7.55
C ASP A 92 12.84 -1.99 -8.43
N ALA A 93 12.54 -2.61 -9.59
CA ALA A 93 11.47 -2.19 -10.48
C ALA A 93 10.09 -2.38 -9.83
N SER A 94 9.83 -3.55 -9.25
CA SER A 94 8.58 -3.87 -8.56
C SER A 94 8.39 -3.05 -7.28
N ALA A 95 9.47 -2.75 -6.55
CA ALA A 95 9.43 -1.87 -5.38
C ALA A 95 9.11 -0.43 -5.79
N ARG A 96 9.72 0.10 -6.86
CA ARG A 96 9.39 1.43 -7.39
C ARG A 96 7.95 1.51 -7.87
N MET A 97 7.47 0.46 -8.54
CA MET A 97 6.07 0.38 -8.96
C MET A 97 5.14 0.36 -7.74
N LEU A 98 5.41 -0.46 -6.73
CA LEU A 98 4.62 -0.48 -5.48
C LEU A 98 4.61 0.91 -4.80
N LEU A 99 5.76 1.59 -4.75
CA LEU A 99 5.86 2.93 -4.19
C LEU A 99 4.96 3.93 -4.94
N LEU A 100 5.06 4.01 -6.27
CA LEU A 100 4.24 4.94 -7.06
C LEU A 100 2.75 4.59 -7.00
N THR A 101 2.41 3.31 -7.13
CA THR A 101 1.04 2.83 -7.03
C THR A 101 0.45 3.10 -5.66
N SER A 102 1.23 2.96 -4.58
CA SER A 102 0.77 3.27 -3.22
C SER A 102 0.31 4.73 -3.09
N LEU A 103 1.06 5.67 -3.66
CA LEU A 103 0.75 7.10 -3.61
C LEU A 103 -0.47 7.41 -4.48
N GLY A 104 -0.52 6.84 -5.69
CA GLY A 104 -1.65 7.00 -6.61
C GLY A 104 -2.96 6.44 -6.04
N SER A 105 -2.94 5.22 -5.49
CA SER A 105 -4.10 4.58 -4.86
C SER A 105 -4.59 5.40 -3.65
N LEU A 106 -3.69 5.88 -2.80
CA LEU A 106 -4.08 6.69 -1.64
C LEU A 106 -4.67 8.04 -2.07
N LEU A 107 -3.99 8.76 -2.97
CA LEU A 107 -4.45 10.07 -3.46
C LEU A 107 -5.82 9.95 -4.13
N GLY A 108 -5.99 8.95 -5.00
CA GLY A 108 -7.25 8.68 -5.67
C GLY A 108 -8.38 8.39 -4.70
N LEU A 109 -8.13 7.53 -3.71
CA LEU A 109 -9.10 7.19 -2.67
C LEU A 109 -9.49 8.40 -1.82
N LEU A 110 -8.51 9.18 -1.35
CA LEU A 110 -8.79 10.36 -0.52
C LEU A 110 -9.52 11.45 -1.30
N THR A 111 -9.17 11.66 -2.57
CA THR A 111 -9.88 12.58 -3.46
C THR A 111 -11.33 12.14 -3.65
N ALA A 112 -11.55 10.85 -3.94
CA ALA A 112 -12.90 10.29 -4.05
C ALA A 112 -13.69 10.44 -2.75
N ALA A 113 -13.05 10.25 -1.58
CA ALA A 113 -13.70 10.42 -0.28
C ALA A 113 -14.15 11.87 -0.05
N VAL A 114 -13.34 12.86 -0.43
CA VAL A 114 -13.72 14.29 -0.32
C VAL A 114 -14.86 14.64 -1.27
N VAL A 115 -14.78 14.18 -2.53
CA VAL A 115 -15.75 14.55 -3.59
C VAL A 115 -17.07 13.82 -3.46
N PHE A 116 -17.05 12.55 -3.03
CA PHE A 116 -18.23 11.68 -3.02
C PHE A 116 -18.70 11.26 -1.63
N GLY A 117 -17.94 11.56 -0.57
CA GLY A 117 -18.29 11.23 0.81
C GLY A 117 -19.22 12.24 1.50
N SER A 118 -19.41 13.42 0.91
CA SER A 118 -20.20 14.53 1.45
C SER A 118 -21.66 14.48 0.97
N ARG A 119 -22.39 13.45 1.38
CA ARG A 119 -23.87 13.43 1.37
C ARG A 119 -24.36 12.81 2.66
N ALA A 120 -24.51 13.67 3.67
CA ALA A 120 -25.42 13.43 4.79
C ALA A 120 -26.81 13.96 4.39
#